data_AF-A0A842QL72-F1
#
_entry.id   AF-A0A842QL72-F1
#
_cell.length_a   1.000
_cell.length_b   1.000
_cell.length_c   1.000
_cell.angle_alpha   90.00
_cell.angle_beta   90.00
_cell.angle_gamma   90.00
#
_symmetry.space_group_name_H-M   'P 1'
#
loop_
_entity.id
_entity.type
_entity.pdbx_description
1 polymer ?
#
loop_
_entity_poly.entity_id
_entity_poly.type
_entity_poly.pdbx_seq_one_letter_code
_entity_poly.pdbx_strand_id
1 'polypeptide(L)' 'MNQNPFSDFVGEHIKAPYRDGRQLKIARGKLVSVDGGFVKVIGDLGTIIINSKNIEKMSKIKKRRAT' A
#
# COMPACT_ATOMS: atom_id res chain seq x y z
N MET A 1 -18.50 12.03 -2.38
CA MET A 1 -17.24 11.76 -1.66
C MET A 1 -16.57 10.58 -2.35
N ASN A 2 -15.48 10.80 -3.11
CA ASN A 2 -14.74 9.70 -3.74
C ASN A 2 -13.94 8.98 -2.65
N GLN A 3 -14.48 7.89 -2.11
CA GLN A 3 -13.71 6.99 -1.27
C GLN A 3 -12.60 6.38 -2.12
N ASN A 4 -11.35 6.54 -1.68
CA ASN A 4 -10.22 5.90 -2.33
C ASN A 4 -10.43 4.37 -2.29
N PRO A 5 -10.22 3.64 -3.40
CA PRO A 5 -10.47 2.19 -3.44
C PRO A 5 -9.58 1.39 -2.47
N PHE A 6 -8.53 2.00 -1.92
CA PHE A 6 -7.62 1.37 -0.97
C PHE A 6 -7.98 1.62 0.50
N SER A 7 -9.04 2.39 0.79
CA SER A 7 -9.45 2.69 2.17
C SER A 7 -9.75 1.43 3.00
N ASP A 8 -10.28 0.38 2.38
CA ASP A 8 -10.60 -0.90 3.04
C ASP A 8 -9.38 -1.69 3.52
N PHE A 9 -8.19 -1.28 3.12
CA PHE A 9 -6.93 -1.91 3.50
C PHE A 9 -6.24 -1.17 4.66
N VAL A 10 -6.78 -0.05 5.14
CA VAL A 10 -6.16 0.72 6.22
C VAL A 10 -6.07 -0.13 7.49
N GLY A 11 -4.89 -0.14 8.10
CA GLY A 11 -4.56 -0.97 9.26
C GLY A 11 -3.98 -2.34 8.92
N GLU A 12 -4.12 -2.80 7.67
CA GLU A 12 -3.68 -4.13 7.24
C GLU A 12 -2.24 -4.15 6.76
N HIS A 13 -1.61 -5.33 6.82
CA HIS A 13 -0.36 -5.56 6.09
C HIS A 13 -0.68 -5.82 4.63
N ILE A 14 -0.08 -5.01 3.74
CA ILE A 14 -0.38 -5.01 2.31
C ILE A 14 0.86 -5.27 1.46
N LYS A 15 0.60 -5.68 0.23
CA LYS A 15 1.52 -5.64 -0.90
C LYS A 15 0.90 -4.73 -1.97
N ALA A 16 1.59 -3.65 -2.33
CA ALA A 16 1.15 -2.70 -3.35
C ALA A 16 2.25 -2.53 -4.42
N PRO A 17 2.13 -3.19 -5.59
CA PRO A 17 2.91 -2.85 -6.77
C PRO A 17 2.55 -1.44 -7.25
N TYR A 18 3.56 -0.61 -7.52
CA TYR A 18 3.39 0.76 -8.00
C TYR A 18 4.47 1.15 -9.00
N ARG A 19 4.13 2.09 -9.88
CA ARG A 19 5.07 2.65 -10.86
C ARG A 19 5.82 3.85 -10.27
N ASP A 20 7.14 3.79 -10.40
CA ASP A 20 8.07 4.87 -10.07
C ASP A 20 8.86 5.23 -11.33
N GLY A 21 8.36 6.23 -12.07
CA GLY A 21 8.81 6.52 -13.42
C GLY A 21 8.61 5.31 -14.35
N ARG A 22 9.72 4.76 -14.86
CA ARG A 22 9.72 3.56 -15.74
C ARG A 22 9.85 2.23 -14.97
N GLN A 23 10.10 2.28 -13.66
CA GLN A 23 10.34 1.09 -12.86
C GLN A 23 9.06 0.64 -12.15
N LEU A 24 8.86 -0.68 -12.07
CA LEU A 24 7.84 -1.26 -11.21
C LEU A 24 8.47 -1.64 -9.87
N LYS A 25 7.94 -1.06 -8.79
CA LYS A 25 8.37 -1.34 -7.41
C LYS A 25 7.23 -1.97 -6.63
N ILE A 26 7.55 -2.58 -5.50
CA ILE A 26 6.56 -3.22 -4.62
C ILE A 26 6.74 -2.68 -3.21
N ALA A 27 5.74 -1.96 -2.71
CA ALA A 27 5.66 -1.60 -1.31
C ALA A 27 5.05 -2.74 -0.51
N ARG A 28 5.70 -3.10 0.60
CA ARG A 28 5.22 -4.08 1.58
C ARG A 28 5.30 -3.45 2.96
N GLY A 29 4.25 -3.63 3.76
CA GLY A 29 4.18 -3.06 5.09
C GLY A 29 2.75 -2.84 5.54
N LYS A 30 2.58 -2.17 6.67
CA LYS A 30 1.27 -1.78 7.19
C LYS A 30 0.77 -0.52 6.48
N LEU A 31 -0.43 -0.57 5.90
CA LEU A 31 -1.09 0.64 5.40
C LEU A 31 -1.61 1.46 6.58
N VAL A 32 -1.15 2.69 6.73
CA VAL A 32 -1.50 3.54 7.87
C VAL A 32 -2.57 4.56 7.52
N SER A 33 -2.49 5.15 6.33
CA SER A 33 -3.49 6.12 5.91
C SER A 33 -3.61 6.19 4.39
N VAL A 34 -4.75 6.71 3.94
CA VAL A 34 -5.10 6.91 2.54
C VAL A 34 -5.79 8.27 2.44
N ASP A 35 -5.02 9.31 2.12
CA ASP A 35 -5.47 10.71 2.21
C ASP A 35 -4.95 11.51 1.02
N GLY A 36 -5.77 12.44 0.50
CA GLY A 36 -5.34 13.38 -0.54
C GLY A 36 -4.83 12.73 -1.84
N GLY A 37 -5.22 11.50 -2.13
CA GLY A 37 -4.72 10.73 -3.29
C GLY A 37 -3.35 10.09 -3.06
N PHE A 38 -2.89 10.00 -1.82
CA PHE A 38 -1.67 9.30 -1.43
C PHE A 38 -1.98 8.18 -0.46
N VAL A 39 -1.13 7.15 -0.45
CA VAL A 39 -1.15 6.09 0.56
C VAL A 39 0.15 6.13 1.34
N LYS A 40 0.05 5.92 2.66
CA LYS A 40 1.20 5.84 3.56
C LYS A 40 1.38 4.41 4.05
N VAL A 41 2.51 3.79 3.69
CA VAL A 41 2.86 2.41 4.05
C VAL A 41 4.09 2.44 4.95
N ILE A 42 4.00 1.82 6.13
CA ILE A 42 5.15 1.61 7.02
C ILE A 42 5.68 0.19 6.79
N GLY A 43 6.85 0.08 6.18
CA GLY A 43 7.59 -1.18 6.00
C GLY A 43 8.76 -1.31 6.98
N ASP A 44 9.50 -2.41 6.88
CA ASP A 44 10.59 -2.73 7.82
C ASP A 44 11.76 -1.74 7.75
N LEU A 45 12.00 -1.15 6.58
CA LEU A 45 13.08 -0.18 6.35
C LEU A 45 12.66 1.28 6.55
N GLY A 46 11.37 1.54 6.82
CA GLY A 46 10.85 2.89 7.01
C GLY A 46 9.49 3.14 6.35
N THR A 47 9.17 4.42 6.20
CA THR A 47 7.88 4.87 5.66
C THR A 47 7.98 5.18 4.18
N ILE A 48 7.00 4.72 3.40
CA ILE A 48 6.85 5.00 1.97
C ILE A 48 5.52 5.72 1.74
N ILE A 49 5.56 6.84 1.02
CA ILE A 49 4.37 7.59 0.61
C ILE A 49 4.26 7.48 -0.91
N ILE A 50 3.11 7.00 -1.40
CA ILE A 50 2.92 6.66 -2.82
C ILE A 50 1.65 7.35 -3.30
N ASN A 51 1.68 7.99 -4.48
CA ASN A 51 0.47 8.48 -5.12
C ASN A 51 -0.43 7.29 -5.49
N SER A 52 -1.68 7.29 -5.04
CA SER A 52 -2.60 6.16 -5.24
C SER A 52 -2.86 5.88 -6.71
N LYS A 53 -2.72 6.88 -7.60
CA LYS A 53 -2.84 6.70 -9.06
C LYS A 53 -1.72 5.84 -9.66
N ASN A 54 -0.57 5.75 -8.98
CA ASN A 54 0.58 4.97 -9.45
C ASN A 54 0.50 3.51 -9.00
N ILE A 55 -0.45 3.16 -8.14
CA ILE A 55 -0.61 1.80 -7.62
C ILE A 55 -1.42 0.99 -8.63
N GLU A 56 -0.85 -0.12 -9.10
CA GLU A 56 -1.55 -0.99 -10.06
C GLU A 56 -2.61 -1.84 -9.36
N LYS A 57 -2.31 -2.32 -8.15
CA LYS A 57 -3.22 -3.10 -7.31
C LYS A 57 -2.75 -3.12 -5.86
N MET A 58 -3.64 -3.48 -4.95
CA MET A 58 -3.31 -3.72 -3.55
C MET A 58 -3.88 -5.06 -3.08
N SER A 59 -3.12 -5.78 -2.25
CA SER A 59 -3.57 -7.06 -1.70
C SER A 59 -3.13 -7.21 -0.24
N LYS A 60 -3.99 -7.79 0.60
CA LYS A 60 -3.63 -8.13 1.99
C LYS A 60 -2.61 -9.26 2.00
N ILE A 61 -1.57 -9.13 2.83
CA ILE A 61 -0.63 -10.20 3.12
C ILE A 61 -1.22 -10.99 4.29
N LYS A 62 -1.79 -12.16 4.01
CA LYS A 62 -2.17 -13.08 5.08
C LYS A 62 -0.89 -13.50 5.80
N LYS A 63 -0.78 -13.22 7.11
CA LYS A 63 0.24 -13.87 7.94
C LYS A 63 0.01 -15.38 7.79
N ARG A 64 1.00 -16.07 7.23
CA ARG A 64 1.00 -17.53 7.16
C ARG A 64 0.95 -18.01 8.62
N ARG A 65 -0.15 -18.64 9.04
CA ARG A 65 -0.19 -19.36 10.33
C ARG A 65 0.95 -20.37 10.27
N ALA A 66 1.95 -20.23 11.13
CA ALA A 66 2.88 -21.30 11.39
C ALA A 66 2.06 -22.41 12.06
N THR A 67 1.83 -23.48 11.32
CA THR A 67 1.40 -24.78 11.86
C THR A 67 2.61 -25.50 12.42
#